data_AF-A0A8J6Y222-F1
#
_entry.id   AF-A0A8J6Y222-F1
#
_cell.length_a   1.000
_cell.length_b   1.000
_cell.length_c   1.000
_cell.angle_alpha   90.00
_cell.angle_beta   90.00
_cell.angle_gamma   90.00
#
_symmetry.space_group_name_H-M   'P 1'
#
loop_
_entity.id
_entity.type
_entity.pdbx_description
1 polymer ?
#
loop_
_entity_poly.entity_id
_entity_poly.type
_entity_poly.pdbx_seq_one_letter_code
_entity_poly.pdbx_strand_id
1 'polypeptide(L)'
;MIIHKTLVTLTAAIAISVSLMPTLPAHAARGENTCNTLVRNSRYRIISRSSGQPIYLDGRVVRYRYNYVVENRRGRRDRIGCVWNVRRETARLVNY
;
A
#
# COMPACT_ATOMS: atom_id res chain seq x y z
N MET A 1 7.33 12.63 46.99
CA MET A 1 8.06 12.44 45.73
C MET A 1 7.39 11.31 44.92
N ILE A 2 6.21 11.59 44.34
CA ILE A 2 5.33 10.62 43.64
C ILE A 2 5.09 11.11 42.21
N ILE A 3 6.15 11.55 41.52
CA ILE A 3 6.05 12.08 40.15
C ILE A 3 6.95 11.28 39.18
N HIS A 4 7.95 10.55 39.69
CA HIS A 4 8.88 9.79 38.86
C HIS A 4 8.39 8.40 38.42
N LYS A 5 7.46 7.76 39.16
CA LYS A 5 7.01 6.39 38.83
C LYS A 5 5.89 6.32 37.78
N THR A 6 5.13 7.40 37.61
CA THR A 6 4.04 7.52 36.64
C THR A 6 4.51 7.88 35.23
N LEU A 7 5.58 8.67 35.10
CA LEU A 7 6.15 9.02 33.79
C LEU A 7 6.76 7.81 33.07
N VAL A 8 7.38 6.89 33.81
CA VAL A 8 8.07 5.70 33.29
C VAL A 8 7.09 4.63 32.80
N THR A 9 5.90 4.54 33.41
CA THR A 9 4.88 3.56 33.03
C THR A 9 4.09 3.96 31.79
N LEU A 10 3.83 5.26 31.60
CA LEU A 10 3.17 5.79 30.39
C LEU A 10 4.06 5.73 29.13
N THR A 11 5.38 5.83 29.27
CA THR A 11 6.32 5.72 28.13
C THR A 11 6.52 4.28 27.68
N ALA A 12 6.45 3.30 28.58
CA ALA A 12 6.57 1.87 28.22
C ALA A 12 5.39 1.35 27.36
N ALA A 13 4.17 1.85 27.60
CA ALA A 13 2.98 1.41 26.86
C ALA A 13 2.99 1.81 25.38
N ILE A 14 3.65 2.94 25.04
CA ILE A 14 3.76 3.44 23.67
C ILE A 14 4.78 2.61 22.88
N ALA A 15 5.87 2.17 23.51
CA ALA A 15 6.89 1.35 22.84
C ALA A 15 6.37 -0.06 22.47
N ILE A 16 5.50 -0.65 23.29
CA ILE A 16 4.92 -1.99 23.05
C ILE A 16 3.83 -1.95 21.98
N SER A 17 3.09 -0.84 21.86
CA SER A 17 2.05 -0.68 20.83
C SER A 17 2.62 -0.33 19.45
N VAL A 18 3.81 0.29 19.36
CA VAL A 18 4.51 0.55 18.08
C VAL A 18 5.20 -0.71 17.53
N SER A 19 5.67 -1.60 18.40
CA SER A 19 6.37 -2.84 17.99
C SER A 19 5.47 -3.91 17.37
N LEU A 20 4.15 -3.74 17.48
CA LEU A 20 3.14 -4.59 16.86
C LEU A 20 2.38 -3.89 15.71
N MET A 21 2.86 -2.73 15.24
CA MET A 21 2.27 -2.15 14.04
C MET A 21 2.41 -3.14 12.89
N PRO A 22 1.30 -3.70 12.37
CA PRO A 22 1.39 -4.58 11.23
C PRO A 22 2.11 -3.78 10.14
N THR A 23 3.15 -4.33 9.52
CA THR A 23 3.84 -3.66 8.40
C THR A 23 2.97 -3.59 7.14
N LEU A 24 1.75 -4.13 7.22
CA LEU A 24 0.75 -4.16 6.16
C LEU A 24 0.40 -2.77 5.58
N PRO A 25 0.19 -1.69 6.38
CA PRO A 25 -0.08 -0.36 5.84
C PRO A 25 1.14 0.21 5.10
N ALA A 26 2.35 -0.05 5.62
CA ALA A 26 3.59 0.46 5.02
C ALA A 26 3.87 -0.21 3.67
N HIS A 27 3.70 -1.53 3.57
CA HIS A 27 3.84 -2.25 2.30
C HIS A 27 2.74 -1.85 1.32
N ALA A 28 1.48 -1.76 1.76
CA ALA A 28 0.38 -1.30 0.91
C ALA A 28 0.62 0.12 0.36
N ALA A 29 1.13 1.05 1.17
CA ALA A 29 1.44 2.41 0.72
C ALA A 29 2.60 2.46 -0.29
N ARG A 30 3.66 1.65 -0.07
CA ARG A 30 4.78 1.53 -1.04
C ARG A 30 4.28 1.00 -2.38
N GLY A 31 3.53 -0.10 -2.35
CA GLY A 31 2.97 -0.69 -3.57
C GLY A 31 2.03 0.26 -4.31
N GLU A 32 1.25 1.04 -3.58
CA GLU A 32 0.38 2.06 -4.15
C GLU A 32 1.19 3.13 -4.87
N ASN A 33 2.25 3.64 -4.26
CA ASN A 33 3.12 4.64 -4.89
C ASN A 33 3.80 4.08 -6.15
N THR A 34 4.34 2.86 -6.08
CA THR A 34 4.97 2.20 -7.23
C THR A 34 3.98 2.02 -8.38
N CYS A 35 2.77 1.52 -8.09
CA CYS A 35 1.72 1.34 -9.10
C CYS A 35 1.22 2.67 -9.66
N ASN A 36 1.04 3.70 -8.83
CA ASN A 36 0.66 5.04 -9.29
C ASN A 36 1.68 5.61 -10.27
N THR A 37 2.97 5.46 -9.99
CA THR A 37 4.06 5.88 -10.89
C THR A 37 4.00 5.13 -12.22
N LEU A 38 3.82 3.80 -12.20
CA LEU A 38 3.71 3.00 -13.44
C LEU A 38 2.52 3.41 -14.30
N VAL A 39 1.34 3.63 -13.70
CA VAL A 39 0.14 4.04 -14.43
C VAL A 39 0.32 5.43 -15.05
N ARG A 40 0.85 6.39 -14.28
CA ARG A 40 1.11 7.75 -14.77
C ARG A 40 2.13 7.75 -15.92
N ASN A 41 3.18 6.94 -15.83
CA ASN A 41 4.18 6.79 -16.89
C ASN A 41 3.61 6.13 -18.17
N SER A 42 2.50 5.40 -18.05
CA SER A 42 1.81 4.76 -19.17
C SER A 42 0.87 5.71 -19.94
N ARG A 43 1.01 7.04 -19.75
CA ARG A 43 0.21 8.11 -20.40
C ARG A 43 -1.29 8.08 -20.06
N TYR A 44 -1.65 7.48 -18.93
CA TYR A 44 -3.00 7.46 -18.40
C TYR A 44 -3.16 8.49 -17.27
N ARG A 45 -4.34 9.12 -17.20
CA ARG A 45 -4.78 9.92 -16.06
C ARG A 45 -5.54 9.02 -15.09
N ILE A 46 -5.12 8.97 -13.83
CA ILE A 46 -5.84 8.21 -12.79
C ILE A 46 -7.10 9.00 -12.38
N ILE A 47 -8.27 8.40 -12.55
CA ILE A 47 -9.57 8.96 -12.14
C ILE A 47 -9.90 8.51 -10.72
N SER A 48 -9.79 7.22 -10.48
CA SER A 48 -9.99 6.63 -9.15
C SER A 48 -9.13 5.37 -9.01
N ARG A 49 -8.94 4.94 -7.76
CA ARG A 49 -8.20 3.73 -7.42
C ARG A 49 -8.85 3.03 -6.24
N SER A 50 -8.75 1.70 -6.20
CA SER A 50 -9.08 0.91 -5.01
C SER A 50 -7.94 0.97 -4.01
N SER A 51 -8.24 0.67 -2.74
CA SER A 51 -7.21 0.29 -1.77
C SER A 51 -6.47 -0.97 -2.23
N GLY A 52 -5.24 -1.13 -1.73
CA GLY A 52 -4.41 -2.30 -2.01
C GLY A 52 -5.00 -3.56 -1.40
N GLN A 53 -5.39 -4.51 -2.27
CA GLN A 53 -5.90 -5.82 -1.88
C GLN A 53 -4.71 -6.77 -1.64
N PRO A 54 -4.49 -7.24 -0.40
CA PRO A 54 -3.39 -8.16 -0.11
C PRO A 54 -3.65 -9.54 -0.71
N ILE A 55 -2.62 -10.14 -1.29
CA ILE A 55 -2.61 -11.52 -1.77
C ILE A 55 -1.65 -12.31 -0.89
N TYR A 56 -2.17 -13.34 -0.26
CA TYR A 56 -1.44 -14.17 0.68
C TYR A 56 -0.90 -15.44 0.01
N LEU A 57 0.28 -15.86 0.44
CA LEU A 57 0.85 -17.18 0.20
C LEU A 57 1.43 -17.65 1.53
N ASP A 58 1.02 -18.83 1.98
CA ASP A 58 1.44 -19.42 3.27
C ASP A 58 1.26 -18.46 4.46
N GLY A 59 0.10 -17.79 4.52
CA GLY A 59 -0.24 -16.84 5.59
C GLY A 59 0.53 -15.50 5.54
N ARG A 60 1.37 -15.28 4.54
CA ARG A 60 2.16 -14.04 4.38
C ARG A 60 1.70 -13.27 3.15
N VAL A 61 1.61 -11.95 3.26
CA VAL A 61 1.36 -11.10 2.09
C VAL A 61 2.57 -11.15 1.16
N VAL A 62 2.36 -11.63 -0.05
CA VAL A 62 3.40 -11.69 -1.09
C VAL A 62 3.20 -10.65 -2.18
N ARG A 63 1.96 -10.20 -2.38
CA ARG A 63 1.61 -9.20 -3.40
C ARG A 63 0.47 -8.32 -2.92
N TYR A 64 0.37 -7.13 -3.50
CA TYR A 64 -0.81 -6.28 -3.42
C TYR A 64 -1.37 -6.06 -4.82
N ARG A 65 -2.69 -6.09 -4.95
CA ARG A 65 -3.42 -5.73 -6.17
C ARG A 65 -4.12 -4.38 -5.98
N TYR A 66 -3.96 -3.50 -6.95
CA TYR A 66 -4.62 -2.20 -7.01
C TYR A 66 -5.41 -2.12 -8.30
N ASN A 67 -6.66 -1.68 -8.23
CA ASN A 67 -7.48 -1.47 -9.42
C ASN A 67 -7.64 0.01 -9.65
N TYR A 68 -7.50 0.43 -10.90
CA TYR A 68 -7.58 1.82 -11.33
C TYR A 68 -8.68 1.99 -12.34
N VAL A 69 -9.43 3.08 -12.20
CA VAL A 69 -10.14 3.68 -13.32
C VAL A 69 -9.23 4.75 -13.89
N VAL A 70 -8.87 4.59 -15.14
CA VAL A 70 -7.98 5.51 -15.85
C VAL A 70 -8.68 6.14 -17.03
N GLU A 71 -8.14 7.25 -17.49
CA GLU A 71 -8.58 7.94 -18.70
C GLU A 71 -7.39 8.17 -19.61
N ASN A 72 -7.54 7.84 -20.89
CA ASN A 72 -6.52 8.12 -21.89
C ASN A 72 -6.67 9.54 -22.45
N ARG A 73 -5.72 9.96 -23.30
CA ARG A 73 -5.73 11.29 -23.94
C ARG A 73 -6.96 11.57 -24.82
N ARG A 74 -7.73 10.55 -25.21
CA ARG A 74 -8.96 10.67 -26.00
C ARG A 74 -10.21 10.76 -25.12
N GLY A 75 -10.06 10.88 -23.79
CA GLY A 75 -11.17 10.92 -22.84
C GLY A 75 -11.85 9.58 -22.62
N ARG A 76 -11.31 8.48 -23.16
CA ARG A 76 -11.88 7.15 -22.96
C ARG A 76 -11.44 6.61 -21.61
N ARG A 77 -12.43 6.20 -20.81
CA ARG A 77 -12.20 5.55 -19.52
C ARG A 77 -11.93 4.06 -19.70
N ASP A 78 -11.00 3.55 -18.91
CA ASP A 78 -10.59 2.15 -18.90
C ASP A 78 -10.33 1.66 -17.47
N ARG A 79 -10.32 0.34 -17.28
CA ARG A 79 -10.00 -0.30 -16.00
C ARG A 79 -8.71 -1.07 -16.14
N ILE A 80 -7.72 -0.69 -15.34
CA ILE A 80 -6.44 -1.40 -15.30
C ILE A 80 -6.14 -1.86 -13.88
N GLY A 81 -5.57 -3.05 -13.77
CA GLY A 81 -4.97 -3.56 -12.54
C GLY A 81 -3.49 -3.22 -12.47
N CYS A 82 -2.97 -3.12 -11.26
CA CYS A 82 -1.55 -3.19 -10.98
C CYS A 82 -1.30 -4.21 -9.88
N VAL A 83 -0.28 -5.04 -10.06
CA VAL A 83 0.16 -6.01 -9.05
C VAL A 83 1.57 -5.64 -8.62
N TRP A 84 1.72 -5.29 -7.34
CA TRP A 84 3.01 -5.05 -6.70
C TRP A 84 3.44 -6.29 -5.92
N ASN A 85 4.69 -6.71 -6.09
CA ASN A 85 5.30 -7.84 -5.41
C ASN A 85 6.10 -7.33 -4.21
N VAL A 86 5.71 -7.74 -3.01
CA VAL A 86 6.31 -7.25 -1.76
C VAL A 86 7.77 -7.68 -1.65
N ARG A 87 8.09 -8.92 -2.04
CA ARG A 87 9.44 -9.48 -1.89
C ARG A 87 10.44 -8.97 -2.92
N ARG A 88 9.98 -8.73 -4.14
CA ARG A 88 10.83 -8.27 -5.25
C ARG A 88 10.82 -6.75 -5.42
N GLU A 89 9.94 -6.06 -4.69
CA GLU A 89 9.66 -4.62 -4.83
C GLU A 89 9.30 -4.18 -6.26
N THR A 90 8.93 -5.11 -7.13
CA THR A 90 8.54 -4.86 -8.53
C THR A 90 7.03 -4.73 -8.65
N ALA A 91 6.54 -3.89 -9.56
CA ALA A 91 5.14 -3.86 -9.95
C ALA A 91 4.95 -4.06 -11.46
N ARG A 92 3.77 -4.55 -11.84
CA ARG A 92 3.34 -4.71 -13.23
C ARG A 92 1.90 -4.30 -13.42
N LEU A 93 1.59 -3.74 -14.59
CA LEU A 93 0.21 -3.50 -15.01
C LEU A 93 -0.43 -4.78 -15.52
N VAL A 94 -1.74 -4.89 -15.33
CA VAL A 94 -2.59 -6.00 -15.76
C VAL A 94 -3.83 -5.37 -16.40
N ASN A 95 -4.11 -5.70 -17.65
CA ASN A 95 -5.36 -5.28 -18.29
C ASN A 95 -6.46 -6.29 -17.99
N TYR A 96 -7.70 -5.80 -17.86
CA TYR A 96 -8.91 -6.62 -17.69
C TYR A 96 -9.66 -6.76 -19.01
#